data_AF-A0AAI9UQQ9-F1
#
_entry.id   AF-A0AAI9UQQ9-F1
#
_cell.length_a   1.000
_cell.length_b   1.000
_cell.length_c   1.000
_cell.angle_alpha   90.00
_cell.angle_beta   90.00
_cell.angle_gamma   90.00
#
_symmetry.space_group_name_H-M   'P 1'
#
loop_
_entity.id
_entity.type
_entity.pdbx_description
1 polymer ?
#
loop_
_entity_poly.entity_id
_entity_poly.type
_entity_poly.pdbx_seq_one_letter_code
_entity_poly.pdbx_strand_id
1 'polypeptide(L)'
;MTDTDVKSHPDYKHFASIPWCARLLSQSDTSSHVVQVSQNRTVLPTRENTYVGGTLNTPDTIKAWLIIHPKPQGPDWKVDELCSLITFDHGMIGFPETAHGGVVALVSD
;
A
#
# COMPACT_ATOMS: atom_id res chain seq x y z
N MET A 1 10.75 -10.38 -1.36
CA MET A 1 10.97 -9.48 -2.50
C MET A 1 12.21 -8.67 -2.17
N THR A 2 13.24 -8.70 -3.01
CA THR A 2 14.44 -7.87 -2.78
C THR A 2 14.11 -6.40 -3.04
N ASP A 3 14.91 -5.45 -2.52
CA ASP A 3 14.65 -4.00 -2.72
C ASP A 3 14.55 -3.63 -4.21
N THR A 4 15.38 -4.27 -5.05
CA THR A 4 15.36 -4.11 -6.50
C THR A 4 14.05 -4.58 -7.15
N ASP A 5 13.44 -5.64 -6.61
CA ASP A 5 12.16 -6.16 -7.10
C ASP A 5 11.02 -5.17 -6.80
N VAL A 6 11.02 -4.54 -5.63
CA VAL A 6 9.97 -3.58 -5.23
C VAL A 6 9.99 -2.33 -6.12
N LYS A 7 11.17 -1.76 -6.39
CA LYS A 7 11.31 -0.54 -7.22
C LYS A 7 10.86 -0.75 -8.67
N SER A 8 10.89 -2.00 -9.16
CA SER A 8 10.42 -2.36 -10.49
C SER A 8 8.89 -2.50 -10.60
N HIS A 9 8.21 -2.67 -9.46
CA HIS A 9 6.78 -2.96 -9.37
C HIS A 9 5.90 -1.79 -9.88
N PRO A 10 4.78 -2.05 -10.57
CA PRO A 10 3.87 -1.00 -11.05
C PRO A 10 3.41 -0.03 -9.95
N ASP A 11 3.00 -0.54 -8.79
CA ASP A 11 2.58 0.30 -7.65
C ASP A 11 3.70 1.23 -7.18
N TYR A 12 4.95 0.75 -7.12
CA TYR A 12 6.10 1.58 -6.78
C TYR A 12 6.27 2.72 -7.80
N LYS A 13 6.25 2.39 -9.09
CA LYS A 13 6.39 3.38 -10.17
C LYS A 13 5.25 4.41 -10.14
N HIS A 14 4.02 3.99 -9.86
CA HIS A 14 2.88 4.88 -9.69
C HIS A 14 3.14 5.92 -8.59
N PHE A 15 3.49 5.49 -7.38
CA PHE A 15 3.78 6.43 -6.29
C PHE A 15 5.06 7.23 -6.52
N ALA A 16 6.10 6.65 -7.12
CA ALA A 16 7.31 7.39 -7.50
C ALA A 16 7.05 8.48 -8.57
N SER A 17 5.97 8.37 -9.33
CA SER A 17 5.55 9.41 -10.29
C SER A 17 4.86 10.62 -9.64
N ILE A 18 4.40 10.47 -8.39
CA ILE A 18 3.71 11.52 -7.64
C ILE A 18 4.74 12.27 -6.77
N PRO A 19 4.94 13.60 -6.93
CA PRO A 19 6.08 14.30 -6.33
C PRO A 19 6.23 14.17 -4.81
N TRP A 20 5.13 14.22 -4.05
CA TRP A 20 5.18 14.11 -2.59
C TRP A 20 5.44 12.67 -2.13
N CYS A 21 4.86 11.68 -2.81
CA CYS A 21 5.13 10.26 -2.58
C CYS A 21 6.59 9.93 -2.89
N ALA A 22 7.12 10.44 -4.01
CA ALA A 22 8.52 10.24 -4.41
C ALA A 22 9.49 10.77 -3.33
N ARG A 23 9.17 11.93 -2.74
CA ARG A 23 9.93 12.47 -1.60
C ARG A 23 9.88 11.53 -0.40
N LEU A 24 8.69 11.05 -0.02
CA LEU A 24 8.55 10.10 1.08
C LEU A 24 9.35 8.81 0.82
N LEU A 25 9.20 8.22 -0.37
CA LEU A 25 9.92 7.02 -0.78
C LEU A 25 11.45 7.23 -0.75
N SER A 26 11.94 8.38 -1.19
CA SER A 26 13.38 8.70 -1.12
C SER A 26 13.92 8.83 0.31
N GLN A 27 13.10 9.31 1.25
CA GLN A 27 13.46 9.37 2.67
C GLN A 27 13.45 7.98 3.30
N SER A 28 12.55 7.11 2.84
CA SER A 28 12.44 5.72 3.27
C SER A 28 13.43 4.78 2.58
N ASP A 29 14.17 5.21 1.56
CA ASP A 29 15.24 4.44 0.90
C ASP A 29 16.53 4.36 1.75
N THR A 30 16.37 4.41 3.07
CA THR A 30 17.43 4.27 4.07
C THR A 30 17.39 2.85 4.64
N SER A 31 18.53 2.35 5.14
CA SER A 31 18.62 0.99 5.71
C SER A 31 17.74 0.76 6.96
N SER A 32 17.10 1.82 7.48
CA SER A 32 16.23 1.80 8.65
C SER A 32 14.76 1.59 8.32
N HIS A 33 14.34 1.70 7.05
CA HIS A 33 12.94 1.51 6.64
C HIS A 33 12.81 0.39 5.62
N VAL A 34 11.60 -0.15 5.52
CA VAL A 34 11.20 -1.15 4.54
C VAL A 34 10.05 -0.57 3.74
N VAL A 35 10.19 -0.60 2.41
CA VAL A 35 9.12 -0.34 1.45
C VAL A 35 8.70 -1.66 0.85
N GLN A 36 7.40 -1.95 0.86
CA GLN A 36 6.86 -3.19 0.28
C GLN A 36 5.55 -2.95 -0.43
N VAL A 37 5.29 -3.76 -1.46
CA VAL A 37 3.95 -3.88 -2.05
C VAL A 37 3.06 -4.59 -1.04
N SER A 38 1.85 -4.07 -0.84
CA SER A 38 0.92 -4.64 0.14
C SER A 38 0.61 -6.11 -0.21
N GLN A 39 0.87 -7.03 0.73
CA GLN A 39 0.54 -8.45 0.54
C GLN A 39 -0.97 -8.69 0.42
N ASN A 40 -1.78 -7.74 0.90
CA ASN A 40 -3.23 -7.75 0.71
C ASN A 40 -3.66 -7.54 -0.75
N ARG A 41 -2.71 -7.27 -1.68
CA ARG A 41 -2.93 -7.18 -3.12
C ARG A 41 -2.80 -8.52 -3.85
N THR A 42 -2.68 -9.63 -3.13
CA THR A 42 -2.66 -10.99 -3.70
C THR A 42 -3.57 -11.87 -2.87
N VAL A 43 -4.48 -12.60 -3.52
CA VAL A 43 -5.37 -13.53 -2.81
C VAL A 43 -4.54 -14.65 -2.18
N LEU A 44 -4.60 -14.76 -0.86
CA LEU A 44 -3.91 -15.80 -0.10
C LEU A 44 -4.55 -17.18 -0.37
N PRO A 45 -3.81 -18.29 -0.22
CA PRO A 45 -4.36 -19.63 -0.40
C PRO A 45 -5.58 -19.92 0.48
N THR A 46 -5.60 -19.37 1.69
CA THR A 46 -6.66 -19.46 2.70
C THR A 46 -7.83 -18.51 2.44
N ARG A 47 -7.71 -17.60 1.46
CA ARG A 47 -8.76 -16.70 0.95
C ARG A 47 -9.30 -15.67 1.96
N GLU A 48 -8.70 -15.50 3.12
CA GLU A 48 -9.12 -14.54 4.14
C GLU A 48 -9.05 -13.09 3.66
N ASN A 49 -8.14 -12.76 2.72
CA ASN A 49 -8.01 -11.43 2.15
C ASN A 49 -8.70 -11.27 0.78
N THR A 50 -9.58 -12.21 0.38
CA THR A 50 -10.22 -12.22 -0.96
C THR A 50 -10.92 -10.90 -1.28
N TYR A 51 -11.50 -10.25 -0.28
CA TYR A 51 -12.17 -8.98 -0.47
C TYR A 51 -11.20 -7.89 -0.97
N VAL A 52 -10.04 -7.73 -0.33
CA VAL A 52 -9.05 -6.72 -0.74
C VAL A 52 -8.21 -7.20 -1.93
N GLY A 53 -7.68 -8.42 -1.86
CA GLY A 53 -6.73 -8.97 -2.85
C GLY A 53 -7.38 -9.48 -4.12
N GLY A 54 -8.70 -9.68 -4.11
CA GLY A 54 -9.50 -10.08 -5.26
C GLY A 54 -10.50 -8.99 -5.65
N THR A 55 -11.56 -8.81 -4.86
CA THR A 55 -12.70 -7.94 -5.22
C THR A 55 -12.29 -6.48 -5.42
N LEU A 56 -11.46 -5.92 -4.53
CA LEU A 56 -10.99 -4.53 -4.58
C LEU A 56 -9.62 -4.40 -5.28
N ASN A 57 -9.14 -5.45 -5.93
CA ASN A 57 -7.86 -5.45 -6.63
C ASN A 57 -8.06 -5.20 -8.13
N THR A 58 -8.67 -4.07 -8.45
CA THR A 58 -8.93 -3.68 -9.85
C THR A 58 -8.44 -2.26 -10.12
N PRO A 59 -8.17 -1.88 -11.38
CA PRO A 59 -7.82 -0.50 -11.72
C PRO A 59 -8.88 0.54 -11.34
N ASP A 60 -10.14 0.11 -11.19
CA ASP A 60 -11.28 0.98 -10.86
C ASP A 60 -11.56 1.05 -9.35
N THR A 61 -10.93 0.21 -8.52
CA THR A 61 -11.16 0.19 -7.05
C THR A 61 -9.92 0.64 -6.28
N ILE A 62 -9.18 -0.25 -5.62
CA ILE A 62 -7.85 0.05 -5.09
C ILE A 62 -6.87 -0.13 -6.25
N LYS A 63 -6.31 0.96 -6.75
CA LYS A 63 -5.47 0.95 -7.95
C LYS A 63 -4.02 0.59 -7.66
N ALA A 64 -3.49 1.09 -6.55
CA ALA A 64 -2.12 0.85 -6.10
C ALA A 64 -2.05 0.92 -4.57
N TRP A 65 -1.20 0.08 -3.96
CA TRP A 65 -0.99 0.06 -2.51
C TRP A 65 0.46 -0.30 -2.13
N LEU A 66 1.16 0.65 -1.51
CA LEU A 66 2.45 0.43 -0.86
C LEU A 66 2.35 0.60 0.66
N ILE A 67 3.20 -0.14 1.35
CA ILE A 67 3.38 -0.06 2.80
C ILE A 67 4.83 0.36 3.06
N ILE A 68 5.01 1.30 3.98
CA ILE A 68 6.29 1.82 4.44
C ILE A 68 6.30 1.70 5.97
N HIS A 69 7.35 1.13 6.53
CA HIS A 69 7.52 1.07 7.97
C HIS A 69 9.00 1.01 8.39
N PRO A 70 9.33 1.38 9.64
CA PRO A 70 10.66 1.12 10.19
C PRO A 70 10.96 -0.37 10.18
N LYS A 71 12.20 -0.73 9.87
CA LYS A 71 12.66 -2.12 9.93
C LYS A 71 12.59 -2.58 11.39
N PRO A 72 11.77 -3.60 11.72
CA PRO A 72 11.65 -4.05 13.09
C PRO A 72 13.01 -4.47 13.64
N GLN A 73 13.30 -4.03 14.86
CA GLN A 73 14.54 -4.33 15.58
C GLN A 73 14.26 -5.29 16.73
N GLY A 74 15.22 -6.15 17.05
CA GLY A 74 15.11 -7.05 18.21
C GLY A 74 15.16 -6.30 19.54
N PRO A 75 14.71 -6.91 20.65
CA PRO A 75 14.23 -8.29 20.75
C PRO A 75 12.75 -8.50 20.38
N ASP A 76 11.93 -7.45 20.41
CA ASP A 76 10.46 -7.59 20.32
C ASP A 76 9.93 -7.58 18.87
N TRP A 77 10.76 -7.21 17.89
CA TRP A 77 10.43 -7.18 16.44
C TRP A 77 9.15 -6.42 16.10
N LYS A 78 8.73 -5.51 16.97
CA LYS A 78 7.54 -4.69 16.79
C LYS A 78 7.80 -3.60 15.75
N VAL A 79 6.77 -3.30 14.99
CA VAL A 79 6.71 -2.13 14.11
C VAL A 79 5.84 -1.09 14.80
N ASP A 80 6.42 0.03 15.21
CA ASP A 80 5.69 1.08 15.93
C ASP A 80 4.90 2.03 15.01
N GLU A 81 5.26 2.07 13.73
CA GLU A 81 4.63 2.93 12.74
C GLU A 81 4.44 2.18 11.41
N LEU A 82 3.24 2.32 10.84
CA LEU A 82 2.90 1.80 9.52
C LEU A 82 2.30 2.93 8.69
N CYS A 83 2.97 3.28 7.60
CA CYS A 83 2.46 4.24 6.62
C CYS A 83 1.97 3.48 5.40
N SER A 84 0.73 3.71 4.99
CA SER A 84 0.18 3.17 3.74
C SER A 84 -0.03 4.27 2.71
N LEU A 85 0.54 4.09 1.53
CA LEU A 85 0.21 4.87 0.34
C LEU A 85 -0.81 4.09 -0.48
N ILE A 86 -2.02 4.64 -0.62
CA ILE A 86 -3.13 3.99 -1.31
C ILE A 86 -3.72 4.96 -2.33
N THR A 87 -3.95 4.47 -3.55
CA THR A 87 -4.72 5.21 -4.57
C THR A 87 -6.04 4.51 -4.79
N PHE A 88 -7.13 5.23 -4.59
CA PHE A 88 -8.49 4.81 -4.95
C PHE A 88 -8.86 5.38 -6.32
N ASP A 89 -9.69 4.67 -7.06
CA ASP A 89 -10.25 5.10 -8.33
C ASP A 89 -11.80 5.14 -8.26
N HIS A 90 -12.48 5.36 -9.39
CA HIS A 90 -13.90 5.77 -9.45
C HIS A 90 -14.88 4.78 -8.79
N GLY A 91 -14.58 3.50 -8.78
CA GLY A 91 -15.35 2.46 -8.10
C GLY A 91 -15.39 2.57 -6.57
N MET A 92 -14.63 3.49 -5.98
CA MET A 92 -14.56 3.74 -4.53
C MET A 92 -15.21 5.07 -4.11
N ILE A 93 -15.86 5.77 -5.04
CA ILE A 93 -16.45 7.10 -4.81
C ILE A 93 -17.79 6.99 -4.06
N GLY A 94 -18.00 7.85 -3.06
CA GLY A 94 -19.29 8.00 -2.34
C GLY A 94 -20.02 9.31 -2.62
N PHE A 95 -19.29 10.31 -3.11
CA PHE A 95 -19.75 11.62 -3.55
C PHE A 95 -18.76 12.12 -4.63
N PRO A 96 -19.13 12.91 -5.65
CA PRO A 96 -18.22 13.31 -6.72
C PRO A 96 -16.80 13.65 -6.26
N GLU A 97 -15.81 13.00 -6.88
CA GLU A 97 -14.37 13.15 -6.57
C GLU A 97 -13.97 12.85 -5.10
N THR A 98 -14.80 12.13 -4.36
CA THR A 98 -14.61 11.86 -2.92
C THR A 98 -14.77 10.38 -2.61
N ALA A 99 -13.76 9.81 -1.94
CA ALA A 99 -13.82 8.42 -1.47
C ALA A 99 -15.03 8.19 -0.55
N HIS A 100 -15.73 7.08 -0.73
CA HIS A 100 -16.82 6.67 0.14
C HIS A 100 -16.30 6.42 1.56
N GLY A 101 -17.02 6.88 2.60
CA GLY A 101 -16.58 6.73 3.99
C GLY A 101 -16.33 5.28 4.41
N GLY A 102 -17.10 4.33 3.86
CA GLY A 102 -16.87 2.89 4.06
C GLY A 102 -15.53 2.39 3.53
N VAL A 103 -14.96 3.01 2.49
CA VAL A 103 -13.62 2.69 1.98
C VAL A 103 -12.54 3.19 2.92
N VAL A 104 -12.72 4.40 3.46
CA VAL A 104 -11.81 4.96 4.47
C VAL A 104 -11.81 4.10 5.73
N ALA A 105 -12.99 3.68 6.19
CA ALA A 105 -13.12 2.77 7.32
C ALA A 105 -12.44 1.42 7.04
N LEU A 106 -12.66 0.85 5.85
CA LEU A 106 -12.06 -0.42 5.42
C LEU A 106 -10.53 -0.40 5.45
N VAL A 107 -9.88 0.65 4.94
CA VAL A 107 -8.40 0.69 4.93
C VAL A 107 -7.79 1.00 6.29
N SER A 108 -8.61 1.43 7.24
CA SER A 108 -8.17 1.73 8.62
C SER A 108 -8.33 0.53 9.55
N ASP A 109 -9.14 -0.46 9.17
CA ASP A 109 -9.31 -1.75 9.86
C ASP A 109 -8.13 -2.69 9.55
#